data_AF-A0ABD0RMP6-F1
#
_entry.id   AF-A0ABD0RMP6-F1
#
_cell.length_a   1.000
_cell.length_b   1.000
_cell.length_c   1.000
_cell.angle_alpha   90.00
_cell.angle_beta   90.00
_cell.angle_gamma   90.00
#
_symmetry.space_group_name_H-M   'P 1'
#
loop_
_entity.id
_entity.type
_entity.pdbx_description
1 polymer ?
#
loop_
_entity_poly.entity_id
_entity_poly.type
_entity_poly.pdbx_seq_one_letter_code
_entity_poly.pdbx_strand_id
1 'polypeptide(L)'
;MPEQSGKVQTVLGLIEPDQLGRTMTHEHLTMTFECSHVPTAPGDEGLATAPIEMKHLHWLQQNPYSHNENLLLNQEIEAVKEELLCYRKAGGGSIVENTTTGITRNLPALRQLAKDTGVHIIAGAGYYVDVTHSDETRKMTVEK
;
A
#
# COMPACT_ATOMS: atom_id res chain seq x y z
N MET A 1 18.01 2.60 20.32
CA MET A 1 18.74 3.81 19.90
C MET A 1 18.19 5.00 20.69
N PRO A 2 18.99 5.70 21.51
CA PRO A 2 18.50 6.80 22.36
C PRO A 2 17.85 7.94 21.57
N GLU A 3 18.35 8.24 20.36
CA GLU A 3 17.87 9.33 19.51
C GLU A 3 16.46 9.12 18.93
N GLN A 4 15.96 7.88 18.89
CA GLN A 4 14.64 7.56 18.35
C GLN A 4 13.53 7.64 19.40
N SER A 5 13.89 7.68 20.69
CA SER A 5 12.92 7.67 21.78
C SER A 5 12.03 8.91 21.74
N GLY A 6 10.70 8.71 21.72
CA GLY A 6 9.72 9.81 21.68
C GLY A 6 9.58 10.51 20.32
N LYS A 7 10.19 9.98 19.26
CA LYS A 7 10.08 10.49 17.88
C LYS A 7 9.31 9.53 16.98
N VAL A 8 8.88 10.01 15.82
CA VAL A 8 8.30 9.18 14.77
C VAL A 8 9.30 9.02 13.62
N GLN A 9 9.58 7.78 13.22
CA GLN A 9 10.43 7.48 12.07
C GLN A 9 9.59 7.48 10.79
N THR A 10 9.81 8.47 9.93
CA THR A 10 9.27 8.52 8.56
C THR A 10 10.29 7.99 7.56
N VAL A 11 9.87 7.78 6.31
CA VAL A 11 10.77 7.44 5.21
C VAL A 11 11.79 8.55 4.88
N LEU A 12 11.58 9.79 5.35
CA LEU A 12 12.49 10.92 5.15
C LEU A 12 13.33 11.27 6.39
N GLY A 13 13.08 10.63 7.54
CA GLY A 13 13.79 10.90 8.79
C GLY A 13 12.87 10.96 10.01
N LEU A 14 13.46 11.31 11.14
CA LEU A 14 12.72 11.50 12.39
C LEU A 14 11.92 12.81 12.36
N ILE A 15 10.71 12.77 12.92
CA ILE A 15 9.89 13.94 13.22
C ILE A 15 9.42 13.90 14.68
N GLU A 16 9.05 15.06 15.22
CA GLU A 16 8.36 15.17 16.50
C GLU A 16 6.90 14.66 16.38
N PRO A 17 6.31 14.10 17.45
CA PRO A 17 4.92 13.65 17.43
C PRO A 17 3.90 14.76 17.08
N ASP A 18 4.17 16.01 17.44
CA ASP A 18 3.30 17.15 17.12
C ASP A 18 3.32 17.55 15.63
N GLN A 19 4.29 17.06 14.86
CA GLN A 19 4.40 17.25 13.41
C GLN A 19 3.54 16.26 12.61
N LEU A 20 2.98 15.21 13.25
CA LEU A 20 2.17 14.20 12.56
C LEU A 20 0.97 14.78 11.81
N GLY A 21 0.32 15.80 12.38
CA GLY A 21 -0.94 16.33 11.88
C GLY A 21 -2.04 15.27 11.81
N ARG A 22 -3.03 15.47 10.93
CA ARG A 22 -4.07 14.45 10.67
C ARG A 22 -3.39 13.22 10.07
N THR A 23 -3.68 12.05 10.62
CA THR A 23 -2.97 10.81 10.28
C THR A 23 -3.94 9.71 9.88
N MET A 24 -3.74 9.12 8.70
CA MET A 24 -4.34 7.83 8.34
C MET A 24 -3.39 6.72 8.81
N THR A 25 -3.90 5.82 9.64
CA THR A 25 -3.07 4.87 10.41
C THR A 25 -2.94 3.50 9.77
N HIS A 26 -3.59 3.27 8.63
CA HIS A 26 -3.51 2.02 7.89
C HIS A 26 -3.88 2.23 6.42
N GLU A 27 -2.87 2.43 5.57
CA GLU A 27 -3.08 2.58 4.13
C GLU A 27 -2.05 1.76 3.35
N HIS A 28 -2.30 1.57 2.05
CA HIS A 28 -1.36 0.99 1.10
C HIS A 28 -1.13 1.99 -0.03
N LEU A 29 0.14 2.34 -0.27
CA LEU A 29 0.49 3.33 -1.31
C LEU A 29 1.10 2.66 -2.55
N THR A 30 1.74 1.51 -2.38
CA THR A 30 2.34 0.73 -3.48
C THR A 30 2.28 -0.73 -3.09
N MET A 31 1.33 -1.52 -3.62
CA MET A 31 1.21 -2.93 -3.27
C MET A 31 0.78 -3.80 -4.45
N THR A 32 1.03 -5.11 -4.35
CA THR A 32 0.23 -6.13 -5.04
C THR A 32 -0.64 -6.85 -4.03
N PHE A 33 -1.84 -7.23 -4.46
CA PHE A 33 -2.76 -8.06 -3.69
C PHE A 33 -3.16 -9.34 -4.43
N GLU A 34 -2.36 -9.76 -5.41
CA GLU A 34 -2.55 -10.99 -6.20
C GLU A 34 -2.68 -12.25 -5.34
N CYS A 35 -2.12 -12.25 -4.12
CA CYS A 35 -2.28 -13.37 -3.17
C CYS A 35 -3.73 -13.64 -2.77
N SER A 36 -4.64 -12.68 -2.98
CA SER A 36 -6.07 -12.81 -2.70
C SER A 36 -6.89 -13.04 -3.96
N HIS A 37 -6.27 -13.29 -5.11
CA HIS A 37 -6.97 -13.48 -6.38
C HIS A 37 -8.00 -14.62 -6.29
N VAL A 38 -9.22 -14.34 -6.76
CA VAL A 38 -10.32 -15.28 -6.84
C VAL A 38 -10.65 -15.51 -8.33
N PRO A 39 -10.60 -16.74 -8.84
CA PRO A 39 -10.99 -17.04 -10.22
C PRO A 39 -12.40 -16.55 -10.55
N THR A 40 -12.58 -16.02 -11.75
CA THR A 40 -13.90 -15.58 -12.24
C THR A 40 -14.87 -16.75 -12.43
N ALA A 41 -16.16 -16.44 -12.39
CA ALA A 41 -17.19 -17.38 -12.82
C ALA A 41 -17.07 -17.67 -14.33
N PRO A 42 -17.45 -18.88 -14.79
CA PRO A 42 -17.49 -19.18 -16.22
C PRO A 42 -18.36 -18.18 -16.99
N GLY A 43 -17.81 -17.60 -18.06
CA GLY A 43 -18.47 -16.57 -18.87
C GLY A 43 -18.06 -15.12 -18.55
N ASP A 44 -17.37 -14.89 -17.42
CA ASP A 44 -16.89 -13.57 -17.00
C ASP A 44 -15.40 -13.35 -17.33
N GLU A 45 -14.76 -14.25 -18.08
CA GLU A 45 -13.31 -14.17 -18.37
C GLU A 45 -12.93 -12.86 -19.07
N GLY A 46 -13.84 -12.34 -19.91
CA GLY A 46 -13.64 -11.04 -20.56
C GLY A 46 -13.72 -9.84 -19.61
N LEU A 47 -14.41 -9.98 -18.47
CA LEU A 47 -14.52 -8.93 -17.46
C LEU A 47 -13.32 -8.89 -16.51
N ALA A 48 -12.62 -10.02 -16.33
CA ALA A 48 -11.41 -10.10 -15.50
C ALA A 48 -10.26 -9.19 -15.96
N THR A 49 -10.25 -8.85 -17.26
CA THR A 49 -9.23 -8.04 -17.93
C THR A 49 -9.81 -6.83 -18.65
N ALA A 50 -11.10 -6.56 -18.45
CA ALA A 50 -11.74 -5.41 -19.06
C ALA A 50 -11.20 -4.10 -18.47
N PRO A 51 -11.10 -3.00 -19.23
CA PRO A 51 -10.66 -1.72 -18.66
C PRO A 51 -11.54 -1.29 -17.47
N ILE A 52 -10.94 -0.70 -16.44
CA ILE A 52 -11.65 -0.14 -15.28
C ILE A 52 -12.42 1.12 -15.74
N GLU A 53 -13.69 0.92 -16.11
CA GLU A 53 -14.58 1.93 -16.65
C GLU A 53 -15.96 1.87 -15.98
N MET A 54 -16.70 2.98 -16.01
CA MET A 54 -18.03 3.07 -15.41
C MET A 54 -19.02 1.98 -15.89
N LYS A 55 -18.90 1.53 -17.14
CA LYS A 55 -19.76 0.47 -17.70
C LYS A 55 -19.50 -0.92 -17.07
N HIS A 56 -18.31 -1.14 -16.49
CA HIS A 56 -17.92 -2.38 -15.81
C HIS A 56 -17.95 -2.26 -14.29
N LEU A 57 -18.12 -1.05 -13.75
CA LEU A 57 -17.97 -0.76 -12.31
C LEU A 57 -18.85 -1.64 -11.42
N HIS A 58 -20.08 -1.94 -11.83
CA HIS A 58 -20.97 -2.81 -11.06
C HIS A 58 -20.36 -4.20 -10.85
N TRP A 59 -19.84 -4.82 -11.91
CA TRP A 59 -19.22 -6.14 -11.81
C TRP A 59 -17.94 -6.09 -10.98
N LEU A 60 -17.10 -5.06 -11.18
CA LEU A 60 -15.87 -4.87 -10.42
C LEU A 60 -16.12 -4.74 -8.91
N GLN A 61 -17.17 -4.00 -8.51
CA GLN A 61 -17.55 -3.84 -7.11
C GLN A 61 -17.99 -5.15 -6.45
N GLN A 62 -18.59 -6.07 -7.22
CA GLN A 62 -18.99 -7.39 -6.71
C GLN A 62 -17.84 -8.39 -6.75
N ASN A 63 -16.86 -8.20 -7.64
CA ASN A 63 -15.74 -9.12 -7.88
C ASN A 63 -14.37 -8.43 -7.78
N PRO A 64 -14.07 -7.67 -6.71
CA PRO A 64 -12.86 -6.85 -6.64
C PRO A 64 -11.57 -7.69 -6.70
N TYR A 65 -11.61 -8.94 -6.27
CA TYR A 65 -10.49 -9.87 -6.26
C TYR A 65 -10.39 -10.75 -7.51
N SER A 66 -11.31 -10.60 -8.46
CA SER A 66 -11.30 -11.36 -9.72
C SER A 66 -10.90 -10.52 -10.92
N HIS A 67 -10.61 -9.23 -10.71
CA HIS A 67 -10.10 -8.34 -11.74
C HIS A 67 -8.59 -8.18 -11.62
N ASN A 68 -7.85 -8.55 -12.66
CA ASN A 68 -6.38 -8.66 -12.60
C ASN A 68 -5.71 -7.33 -12.22
N GLU A 69 -6.06 -6.24 -12.91
CA GLU A 69 -5.45 -4.93 -12.65
C GLU A 69 -5.91 -4.30 -11.33
N ASN A 70 -7.07 -4.70 -10.79
CA ASN A 70 -7.58 -4.12 -9.54
C ASN A 70 -6.78 -4.59 -8.32
N LEU A 71 -6.00 -5.66 -8.48
CA LEU A 71 -5.09 -6.17 -7.46
C LEU A 71 -3.70 -5.53 -7.53
N LEU A 72 -3.45 -4.67 -8.51
CA LEU A 72 -2.14 -4.07 -8.78
C LEU A 72 -2.18 -2.56 -8.55
N LEU A 73 -1.80 -2.13 -7.34
CA LEU A 73 -1.65 -0.70 -7.04
C LEU A 73 -0.25 -0.19 -7.41
N ASN A 74 0.74 -1.07 -7.45
CA ASN A 74 2.14 -0.73 -7.69
C ASN A 74 2.45 -0.15 -9.08
N GLN A 75 1.50 -0.18 -10.02
CA GLN A 75 1.60 0.42 -11.35
C GLN A 75 1.02 1.85 -11.42
N GLU A 76 0.32 2.32 -10.38
CA GLU A 76 -0.47 3.56 -10.39
C GLU A 76 0.17 4.70 -9.56
N ILE A 77 1.50 4.82 -9.61
CA ILE A 77 2.26 5.75 -8.74
C ILE A 77 1.84 7.22 -8.93
N GLU A 78 1.56 7.64 -10.16
CA GLU A 78 1.13 9.02 -10.42
C GLU A 78 -0.27 9.29 -9.85
N ALA A 79 -1.22 8.35 -9.97
CA ALA A 79 -2.54 8.49 -9.36
C ALA A 79 -2.44 8.54 -7.83
N VAL A 80 -1.59 7.69 -7.22
CA VAL A 80 -1.33 7.73 -5.78
C VAL A 80 -0.74 9.08 -5.35
N LYS A 81 0.18 9.64 -6.14
CA LYS A 81 0.73 10.98 -5.88
C LYS A 81 -0.34 12.07 -5.92
N GLU A 82 -1.25 12.03 -6.89
CA GLU A 82 -2.38 12.97 -6.98
C GLU A 82 -3.30 12.87 -5.76
N GLU A 83 -3.64 11.66 -5.32
CA GLU A 83 -4.45 11.42 -4.12
C GLU A 83 -3.76 11.93 -2.84
N LEU A 84 -2.44 11.76 -2.73
CA LEU A 84 -1.67 12.31 -1.60
C LEU A 84 -1.63 13.84 -1.60
N LEU A 85 -1.58 14.48 -2.77
CA LEU A 85 -1.68 15.94 -2.89
C LEU A 85 -3.08 16.43 -2.45
N CYS A 86 -4.13 15.72 -2.85
CA CYS A 86 -5.50 15.97 -2.39
C CYS A 86 -5.61 15.84 -0.86
N TYR A 87 -5.07 14.75 -0.29
CA TYR A 87 -5.02 14.53 1.15
C TYR A 87 -4.28 15.67 1.88
N ARG A 88 -3.10 16.06 1.38
CA ARG A 88 -2.32 17.17 1.93
C ARG A 88 -3.12 18.48 1.89
N LYS A 89 -3.77 18.79 0.76
CA LYS A 89 -4.61 19.98 0.59
C LYS A 89 -5.81 19.99 1.55
N ALA A 90 -6.35 18.83 1.89
CA ALA A 90 -7.43 18.68 2.88
C ALA A 90 -6.94 18.78 4.35
N GLY A 91 -5.65 19.06 4.58
CA GLY A 91 -5.05 19.16 5.93
C GLY A 91 -4.47 17.85 6.46
N GLY A 92 -4.32 16.83 5.59
CA GLY A 92 -3.58 15.62 5.89
C GLY A 92 -2.12 15.92 6.24
N GLY A 93 -1.60 15.23 7.26
CA GLY A 93 -0.22 15.36 7.71
C GLY A 93 0.60 14.10 7.45
N SER A 94 0.09 12.95 7.91
CA SER A 94 0.82 11.68 7.86
C SER A 94 -0.02 10.51 7.35
N ILE A 95 0.67 9.49 6.84
CA ILE A 95 0.12 8.17 6.50
C ILE A 95 1.05 7.09 7.04
N VAL A 96 0.47 6.08 7.68
CA VAL A 96 1.13 4.81 7.97
C VAL A 96 0.87 3.87 6.79
N GLU A 97 1.95 3.48 6.13
CA GLU A 97 1.95 2.63 4.94
C GLU A 97 2.24 1.19 5.38
N ASN A 98 1.25 0.31 5.24
CA ASN A 98 1.25 -1.02 5.86
C ASN A 98 1.66 -2.15 4.90
N THR A 99 2.17 -1.83 3.71
CA THR A 99 2.72 -2.84 2.81
C THR A 99 4.01 -3.39 3.39
N THR A 100 4.13 -4.72 3.44
CA THR A 100 5.24 -5.44 4.06
C THR A 100 5.85 -6.49 3.12
N THR A 101 6.75 -7.31 3.62
CA THR A 101 7.28 -8.45 2.84
C THR A 101 6.14 -9.41 2.53
N GLY A 102 5.99 -9.77 1.25
CA GLY A 102 4.91 -10.63 0.74
C GLY A 102 3.91 -9.91 -0.17
N ILE A 103 3.80 -8.58 -0.07
CA ILE A 103 2.87 -7.75 -0.88
C ILE A 103 3.57 -6.55 -1.57
N THR A 104 4.86 -6.72 -1.90
CA THR A 104 5.70 -5.79 -2.70
C THR A 104 5.87 -4.36 -2.16
N ARG A 105 6.30 -4.22 -0.90
CA ARG A 105 6.74 -2.91 -0.32
C ARG A 105 7.85 -2.23 -1.16
N ASN A 106 7.66 -0.96 -1.53
CA ASN A 106 8.62 -0.18 -2.34
C ASN A 106 9.11 1.10 -1.62
N LEU A 107 10.15 0.96 -0.78
CA LEU A 107 10.71 2.10 -0.02
C LEU A 107 11.21 3.28 -0.89
N PRO A 108 11.90 3.06 -2.04
CA PRO A 108 12.25 4.15 -2.94
C PRO A 108 11.04 4.98 -3.41
N ALA A 109 9.95 4.32 -3.80
CA ALA A 109 8.73 5.02 -4.22
C ALA A 109 8.11 5.81 -3.06
N LEU A 110 8.02 5.23 -1.85
CA LEU A 110 7.51 5.94 -0.68
C LEU A 110 8.33 7.20 -0.36
N ARG A 111 9.67 7.13 -0.48
CA ARG A 111 10.54 8.29 -0.29
C ARG A 111 10.28 9.38 -1.32
N GLN A 112 10.02 9.00 -2.59
CA GLN A 112 9.72 9.97 -3.63
C GLN A 112 8.34 10.61 -3.41
N LEU A 113 7.31 9.81 -3.10
CA LEU A 113 5.96 10.30 -2.78
C LEU A 113 5.98 11.27 -1.60
N ALA A 114 6.71 10.96 -0.52
CA ALA A 114 6.82 11.85 0.63
C ALA A 114 7.46 13.21 0.26
N LYS A 115 8.48 13.21 -0.61
CA LYS A 115 9.12 14.45 -1.08
C LYS A 115 8.18 15.27 -1.97
N ASP A 116 7.53 14.62 -2.91
CA ASP A 116 6.71 15.27 -3.94
C ASP A 116 5.42 15.85 -3.37
N THR A 117 4.89 15.26 -2.30
CA THR A 117 3.56 15.59 -1.75
C THR A 117 3.63 16.37 -0.44
N GLY A 118 4.77 16.29 0.27
CA GLY A 118 4.93 16.84 1.61
C GLY A 118 4.13 16.11 2.69
N VAL A 119 3.57 14.92 2.38
CA VAL A 119 2.95 14.03 3.37
C VAL A 119 4.04 13.21 4.06
N HIS A 120 3.99 13.13 5.39
CA HIS A 120 4.87 12.23 6.14
C HIS A 120 4.42 10.79 5.95
N ILE A 121 5.31 9.94 5.43
CA ILE A 121 5.02 8.51 5.22
C ILE A 121 5.82 7.69 6.22
N ILE A 122 5.13 6.86 7.00
CA ILE A 122 5.72 5.92 7.96
C ILE A 122 5.62 4.53 7.35
N ALA A 123 6.75 3.92 7.02
CA ALA A 123 6.76 2.60 6.41
C ALA A 123 6.66 1.50 7.47
N GLY A 124 5.65 0.64 7.33
CA GLY A 124 5.50 -0.58 8.10
C GLY A 124 6.59 -1.61 7.77
N ALA A 125 6.70 -2.63 8.60
CA ALA A 125 7.65 -3.75 8.44
C ALA A 125 7.03 -5.05 8.94
N GLY A 126 7.64 -6.18 8.56
CA GLY A 126 7.17 -7.51 8.92
C GLY A 126 6.99 -8.40 7.70
N TYR A 127 6.41 -9.57 7.95
CA TYR A 127 5.93 -10.48 6.92
C TYR A 127 4.41 -10.46 6.95
N TYR A 128 3.78 -10.52 5.78
CA TYR A 128 2.31 -10.56 5.67
C TYR A 128 1.78 -11.97 6.00
N VAL A 129 0.60 -12.35 5.52
CA VAL A 129 -0.01 -13.64 5.86
C VAL A 129 0.73 -14.84 5.24
N ASP A 130 0.53 -16.03 5.80
CA ASP A 130 1.25 -17.28 5.44
C ASP A 130 1.33 -17.56 3.93
N VAL A 131 0.24 -17.31 3.20
CA VAL A 131 0.18 -17.57 1.74
C VAL A 131 1.16 -16.71 0.94
N THR A 132 1.65 -15.61 1.52
CA THR A 132 2.63 -14.71 0.88
C THR A 132 4.08 -15.02 1.25
N HIS A 133 4.32 -15.95 2.17
CA HIS A 133 5.68 -16.27 2.63
C HIS A 133 6.41 -17.11 1.58
N SER A 134 7.57 -16.62 1.13
CA SER A 134 8.45 -17.37 0.25
C SER A 134 9.03 -18.61 0.93
N ASP A 135 9.57 -19.54 0.14
CA ASP A 135 10.26 -20.73 0.66
C ASP A 135 11.41 -20.36 1.61
N GLU A 136 12.11 -19.25 1.34
CA GLU A 136 13.16 -18.73 2.20
C GLU A 136 12.58 -18.26 3.53
N THR A 137 11.48 -17.51 3.50
CA THR A 137 10.80 -17.00 4.70
C THR A 137 10.34 -18.16 5.59
N ARG A 138 9.75 -19.20 5.00
CA ARG A 138 9.27 -20.40 5.71
C ARG A 138 10.40 -21.21 6.37
N LYS A 139 11.63 -21.10 5.85
CA LYS A 139 12.83 -21.76 6.40
C LYS A 139 13.52 -20.94 7.49
N MET A 140 13.10 -19.70 7.74
CA MET A 140 13.68 -18.87 8.79
C MET A 140 13.34 -19.43 10.18
N THR A 141 14.27 -19.28 11.11
CA THR A 141 14.03 -19.61 12.52
C THR A 141 13.05 -18.61 13.12
N VAL A 142 12.11 -19.09 13.93
CA VAL A 142 11.20 -18.24 14.70
C VAL A 142 12.01 -17.57 15.83
N GLU A 143 11.80 -16.27 16.03
CA GLU A 143 12.35 -15.53 17.16
C GLU A 143 11.79 -16.12 18.47
N LYS A 144 12.67 -16.33 19.46
CA LYS A 144 12.31 -16.96 20.73
C LYS A 144 11.73 -15.96 21.72
#